data_AF-A0A8S0S7V8-F1
#
_entry.id   AF-A0A8S0S7V8-F1
#
_cell.length_a   1.000
_cell.length_b   1.000
_cell.length_c   1.000
_cell.angle_alpha   90.00
_cell.angle_beta   90.00
_cell.angle_gamma   90.00
#
_symmetry.space_group_name_H-M   'P 1'
#
loop_
_entity.id
_entity.type
_entity.pdbx_description
1 polymer ?
#
loop_
_entity_poly.entity_id
_entity_poly.type
_entity_poly.pdbx_seq_one_letter_code
_entity_poly.pdbx_strand_id
1 'polypeptide(L)'
;MSNAMVPFICVVYDGKWYLKGLGSQREVLSEAYIPETNTWTTVNDGMVAGWRNRCISMNGKLYALDCRDGCKLRAHNEATNSWKRFLESKLHLGNSRALEAVALVPLNDKLCIVRNSMSISMVDVSNPDKQVESNPRVWENIASKGHLRSLFTNLWSRIAGRSGSKSHIIHCQVLQA
;
A
#
# COMPACT_ATOMS: atom_id res chain seq x y z
N MET A 1 -9.97 -14.24 -16.32
CA MET A 1 -10.80 -13.07 -15.99
C MET A 1 -12.13 -13.32 -16.65
N SER A 2 -13.24 -13.14 -15.93
CA SER A 2 -14.57 -13.50 -16.40
C SER A 2 -15.24 -12.35 -17.17
N ASN A 3 -14.87 -11.11 -16.85
CA ASN A 3 -15.27 -9.90 -17.57
C ASN A 3 -14.04 -9.12 -18.01
N ALA A 4 -14.11 -8.46 -19.16
CA ALA A 4 -13.04 -7.55 -19.58
C ALA A 4 -13.01 -6.31 -18.66
N MET A 5 -11.87 -6.06 -18.00
CA MET A 5 -11.66 -4.86 -17.18
C MET A 5 -10.24 -4.31 -17.30
N VAL A 6 -10.08 -3.02 -17.07
CA VAL A 6 -8.79 -2.37 -16.81
C VAL A 6 -8.56 -2.34 -15.30
N PRO A 7 -7.65 -3.17 -14.75
CA PRO A 7 -7.41 -3.21 -13.30
C PRO A 7 -6.65 -1.96 -12.85
N PHE A 8 -7.01 -1.43 -11.69
CA PHE A 8 -6.30 -0.31 -11.06
C PHE A 8 -5.89 -0.61 -9.61
N ILE A 9 -6.42 -1.68 -9.00
CA ILE A 9 -5.90 -2.24 -7.74
C ILE A 9 -5.90 -3.77 -7.81
N CYS A 10 -4.85 -4.40 -7.28
CA CYS A 10 -4.76 -5.84 -7.12
C CYS A 10 -4.13 -6.21 -5.77
N VAL A 11 -4.45 -7.38 -5.23
CA VAL A 11 -3.78 -7.96 -4.05
C VAL A 11 -3.95 -9.46 -4.01
N VAL A 12 -2.91 -10.16 -3.54
CA VAL A 12 -3.01 -11.57 -3.16
C VAL A 12 -3.35 -11.62 -1.68
N TYR A 13 -4.45 -12.28 -1.33
CA TYR A 13 -4.91 -12.45 0.04
C TYR A 13 -5.58 -13.80 0.20
N ASP A 14 -5.24 -14.54 1.25
CA ASP A 14 -5.82 -15.87 1.54
C ASP A 14 -5.80 -16.81 0.31
N GLY A 15 -4.64 -16.90 -0.35
CA GLY A 15 -4.43 -17.72 -1.55
C GLY A 15 -5.07 -17.20 -2.85
N LYS A 16 -6.00 -16.24 -2.77
CA LYS A 16 -6.75 -15.71 -3.91
C LYS A 16 -6.16 -14.40 -4.42
N TRP A 17 -6.29 -14.16 -5.72
CA TRP A 17 -5.79 -12.93 -6.34
C TRP A 17 -6.98 -12.03 -6.66
N TYR A 18 -7.15 -10.99 -5.87
CA TYR A 18 -8.23 -10.03 -6.03
C TYR A 18 -7.81 -8.92 -6.97
N LEU A 19 -8.67 -8.59 -7.92
CA LEU A 19 -8.53 -7.49 -8.86
C LEU A 19 -9.75 -6.59 -8.77
N LYS A 20 -9.52 -5.28 -8.78
CA LYS A 20 -10.55 -4.25 -8.89
C LYS A 20 -10.23 -3.35 -10.06
N GLY A 21 -11.21 -3.15 -10.93
CA GLY A 21 -11.02 -2.53 -12.23
C GLY A 21 -12.26 -1.83 -12.74
N LEU A 22 -12.11 -1.19 -13.91
CA LEU A 22 -13.22 -0.63 -14.67
C LEU A 22 -13.57 -1.55 -15.83
N GLY A 23 -14.83 -1.95 -15.92
CA GLY A 23 -15.39 -2.70 -17.04
C GLY A 23 -15.61 -1.84 -18.29
N SER A 24 -16.13 -2.45 -19.35
CA SER A 24 -16.34 -1.81 -20.65
C SER A 24 -17.38 -0.68 -20.60
N GLN A 25 -18.33 -0.72 -19.66
CA GLN A 25 -19.34 0.32 -19.44
C GLN A 25 -18.92 1.31 -18.34
N ARG A 26 -17.64 1.31 -17.94
CA ARG A 26 -17.07 2.12 -16.85
C ARG A 26 -17.66 1.81 -15.47
N GLU A 27 -18.30 0.66 -15.32
CA GLU A 27 -18.71 0.09 -14.06
C GLU A 27 -17.49 -0.42 -13.27
N VAL A 28 -17.53 -0.33 -11.95
CA VAL A 28 -16.46 -0.87 -11.11
C VAL A 28 -16.72 -2.36 -10.91
N LEU A 29 -15.79 -3.19 -11.40
CA LEU A 29 -15.84 -4.65 -11.25
C LEU A 29 -14.80 -5.10 -10.22
N SER A 30 -15.10 -6.19 -9.54
CA SER A 30 -14.16 -6.89 -8.67
C SER A 30 -14.22 -8.39 -8.93
N GLU A 31 -13.07 -8.99 -9.19
CA GLU A 31 -12.94 -10.44 -9.43
C GLU A 31 -11.83 -11.02 -8.58
N ALA A 32 -11.95 -12.30 -8.23
CA ALA A 32 -10.90 -13.07 -7.59
C ALA A 32 -10.52 -14.26 -8.47
N TYR A 33 -9.22 -14.43 -8.70
CA TYR A 33 -8.67 -15.67 -9.22
C TYR A 33 -8.41 -16.64 -8.08
N ILE A 34 -8.85 -17.88 -8.24
CA ILE A 34 -8.65 -18.99 -7.31
C ILE A 34 -7.66 -19.96 -8.00
N PRO A 35 -6.37 -19.94 -7.65
CA PRO A 35 -5.36 -20.77 -8.30
C PRO A 35 -5.66 -22.27 -8.22
N GLU A 36 -6.25 -22.73 -7.11
CA GLU A 36 -6.53 -24.15 -6.83
C GLU A 36 -7.50 -24.75 -7.85
N THR A 37 -8.45 -23.96 -8.33
CA THR A 37 -9.45 -24.39 -9.31
C THR A 37 -9.21 -23.79 -10.69
N ASN A 38 -8.19 -22.93 -10.84
CA ASN A 38 -7.92 -22.15 -12.06
C ASN A 38 -9.18 -21.41 -12.56
N THR A 39 -9.91 -20.78 -11.66
CA THR A 39 -11.16 -20.07 -11.98
C THR A 39 -11.14 -18.62 -11.55
N TRP A 40 -11.89 -17.80 -12.28
CA TRP A 40 -12.17 -16.42 -11.92
C TRP A 40 -13.61 -16.31 -11.44
N THR A 41 -13.83 -15.64 -10.31
CA THR A 41 -15.16 -15.43 -9.73
C THR A 41 -15.39 -13.95 -9.48
N THR A 42 -16.62 -13.48 -9.74
CA THR A 42 -17.03 -12.13 -9.36
C THR A 42 -17.18 -12.04 -7.84
N VAL A 43 -16.65 -10.98 -7.23
CA VAL A 43 -16.71 -10.76 -5.78
C VAL A 43 -17.39 -9.42 -5.51
N ASN A 44 -18.34 -9.39 -4.59
CA ASN A 44 -19.11 -8.19 -4.20
C ASN A 44 -19.26 -8.06 -2.69
N ASP A 45 -18.30 -8.59 -1.94
CA ASP A 45 -18.33 -8.62 -0.49
C ASP A 45 -17.84 -7.31 0.16
N GLY A 46 -17.87 -7.24 1.50
CA GLY A 46 -17.44 -6.04 2.21
C GLY A 46 -15.93 -5.78 2.13
N MET A 47 -15.11 -6.79 1.83
CA MET A 47 -13.69 -6.61 1.51
C MET A 47 -13.55 -5.72 0.26
N VAL A 48 -14.12 -6.13 -0.88
CA VAL A 48 -13.96 -5.38 -2.14
C VAL A 48 -14.78 -4.10 -2.16
N ALA A 49 -15.94 -4.04 -1.50
CA ALA A 49 -16.75 -2.83 -1.42
C ALA A 49 -16.03 -1.71 -0.66
N GLY A 50 -15.35 -2.05 0.45
CA GLY A 50 -14.56 -1.11 1.24
C GLY A 50 -13.15 -0.84 0.69
N TRP A 51 -12.72 -1.55 -0.34
CA TRP A 51 -11.38 -1.43 -0.91
C TRP A 51 -11.27 -0.22 -1.84
N ARG A 52 -10.54 0.81 -1.40
CA ARG A 52 -10.44 2.10 -2.11
C ARG A 52 -9.02 2.50 -2.51
N ASN A 53 -8.02 2.02 -1.79
CA ASN A 53 -6.63 2.42 -1.97
C ASN A 53 -5.72 1.19 -2.01
N ARG A 54 -4.43 1.44 -2.32
CA ARG A 54 -3.36 0.45 -2.29
C ARG A 54 -3.38 -0.35 -0.99
N CYS A 55 -3.22 -1.65 -1.12
CA CYS A 55 -3.27 -2.60 -0.03
C CYS A 55 -2.13 -3.63 -0.14
N ILE A 56 -1.94 -4.39 0.92
CA ILE A 56 -0.94 -5.43 1.03
C ILE A 56 -1.46 -6.52 1.98
N SER A 57 -1.25 -7.78 1.61
CA SER A 57 -1.36 -8.88 2.56
C SER A 57 -0.03 -9.07 3.30
N MET A 58 -0.09 -9.10 4.62
CA MET A 58 1.08 -9.30 5.48
C MET A 58 0.63 -10.01 6.75
N ASN A 59 1.37 -11.04 7.17
CA ASN A 59 1.11 -11.80 8.40
C ASN A 59 -0.35 -12.32 8.50
N GLY A 60 -0.89 -12.82 7.38
CA GLY A 60 -2.26 -13.33 7.30
C GLY A 60 -3.36 -12.27 7.40
N LYS A 61 -3.01 -10.97 7.39
CA LYS A 61 -3.96 -9.86 7.44
C LYS A 61 -3.87 -9.02 6.18
N LEU A 62 -4.96 -8.34 5.85
CA LEU A 62 -5.01 -7.40 4.73
C LEU A 62 -5.04 -5.96 5.26
N TYR A 63 -4.06 -5.17 4.85
CA TYR A 63 -3.92 -3.76 5.21
C TYR A 63 -4.10 -2.87 3.99
N ALA A 64 -4.68 -1.69 4.15
CA ALA A 64 -4.80 -0.68 3.10
C ALA A 64 -4.52 0.71 3.64
N LEU A 65 -4.16 1.61 2.72
CA LEU A 65 -4.04 3.03 3.03
C LEU A 65 -5.44 3.65 3.24
N ASP A 66 -5.56 4.53 4.23
CA ASP A 66 -6.75 5.35 4.47
C ASP A 66 -6.46 6.85 4.29
N CYS A 67 -5.23 7.20 3.92
CA CYS A 67 -4.83 8.55 3.52
C CYS A 67 -3.93 8.51 2.28
N ARG A 68 -4.01 9.54 1.44
CA ARG A 68 -3.24 9.65 0.18
C ARG A 68 -1.73 9.64 0.41
N ASP A 69 -1.26 10.30 1.46
CA ASP A 69 0.16 10.32 1.82
C ASP A 69 0.59 9.11 2.66
N GLY A 70 -0.33 8.17 2.87
CA GLY A 70 -0.12 6.97 3.66
C GLY A 70 0.06 7.21 5.16
N CYS A 71 -0.35 8.36 5.72
CA CYS A 71 -0.25 8.61 7.17
C CYS A 71 -1.25 7.81 8.03
N LYS A 72 -2.21 7.10 7.39
CA LYS A 72 -3.27 6.30 8.03
C LYS A 72 -3.42 4.95 7.34
N LEU A 73 -3.60 3.91 8.15
CA LEU A 73 -3.83 2.52 7.75
C LEU A 73 -5.15 2.00 8.30
N ARG A 74 -5.77 1.12 7.51
CA ARG A 74 -6.96 0.32 7.88
C ARG A 74 -6.65 -1.15 7.65
N ALA A 75 -7.28 -2.01 8.42
CA ALA A 75 -7.18 -3.46 8.30
C ALA A 75 -8.55 -4.05 7.97
N HIS A 76 -8.57 -5.09 7.14
CA HIS A 76 -9.77 -5.87 6.91
C HIS A 76 -10.05 -6.78 8.12
N ASN A 77 -11.31 -6.83 8.54
CA ASN A 77 -11.81 -7.68 9.60
C ASN A 77 -12.74 -8.71 8.95
N GLU A 78 -12.25 -9.95 8.81
CA GLU A 78 -12.96 -11.05 8.17
C GLU A 78 -14.27 -11.41 8.88
N ALA A 79 -14.27 -11.44 10.21
CA ALA A 79 -15.44 -11.82 11.01
C ALA A 79 -16.65 -10.90 10.77
N THR A 80 -16.40 -9.62 10.49
CA THR A 80 -17.42 -8.62 10.18
C THR A 80 -17.50 -8.28 8.70
N ASN A 81 -16.64 -8.91 7.87
CA ASN A 81 -16.43 -8.58 6.48
C ASN A 81 -16.37 -7.06 6.23
N SER A 82 -15.58 -6.35 7.02
CA SER A 82 -15.54 -4.90 6.99
C SER A 82 -14.14 -4.38 7.21
N TRP A 83 -13.90 -3.12 6.88
CA TRP A 83 -12.63 -2.48 7.13
C TRP A 83 -12.71 -1.58 8.36
N LYS A 84 -11.68 -1.64 9.21
CA LYS A 84 -11.58 -0.80 10.40
C LYS A 84 -10.28 -0.01 10.37
N ARG A 85 -10.33 1.21 10.92
CA ARG A 85 -9.13 1.99 11.19
C ARG A 85 -8.18 1.15 12.04
N PHE A 86 -6.91 1.10 11.64
CA PHE A 86 -5.91 0.26 12.28
C PHE A 86 -4.85 1.11 12.98
N LEU A 87 -4.19 2.01 12.25
CA LEU A 87 -3.07 2.77 12.79
C LEU A 87 -2.93 4.12 12.06
N GLU A 88 -2.47 5.14 12.77
CA GLU A 88 -2.18 6.45 12.18
C GLU A 88 -0.88 7.03 12.75
N SER A 89 -0.09 7.67 11.90
CA SER A 89 1.17 8.31 12.29
C SER A 89 0.99 9.62 13.06
N LYS A 90 -0.23 10.18 13.04
CA LYS A 90 -0.59 11.54 13.50
C LYS A 90 0.17 12.69 12.83
N LEU A 91 1.01 12.41 11.83
CA LEU A 91 1.70 13.39 11.01
C LEU A 91 1.23 13.29 9.56
N HIS A 92 0.34 14.20 9.16
CA HIS A 92 -0.02 14.37 7.75
C HIS A 92 1.08 15.15 7.04
N LEU A 93 1.75 14.53 6.08
CA LEU A 93 2.86 15.13 5.33
C LEU A 93 2.33 16.15 4.31
N GLY A 94 1.12 15.94 3.78
CA GLY A 94 0.48 16.87 2.85
C GLY A 94 -0.18 16.18 1.66
N ASN A 95 -0.82 16.98 0.80
CA ASN A 95 -1.63 16.49 -0.32
C ASN A 95 -0.92 16.56 -1.69
N SER A 96 0.36 16.93 -1.72
CA SER A 96 1.10 17.06 -2.96
C SER A 96 1.31 15.70 -3.63
N ARG A 97 1.37 15.67 -4.96
CA ARG A 97 1.64 14.43 -5.72
C ARG A 97 2.97 13.78 -5.32
N ALA A 98 3.95 14.58 -4.91
CA ALA A 98 5.23 14.07 -4.41
C ALA A 98 5.05 13.23 -3.13
N LEU A 99 4.10 13.57 -2.26
CA LEU A 99 3.88 12.85 -1.01
C LEU A 99 2.86 11.72 -1.13
N GLU A 100 2.23 11.55 -2.29
CA GLU A 100 1.32 10.43 -2.52
C GLU A 100 2.04 9.09 -2.33
N ALA A 101 1.47 8.24 -1.49
CA ALA A 101 1.92 6.87 -1.29
C ALA A 101 1.54 6.01 -2.50
N VAL A 102 2.55 5.43 -3.12
CA VAL A 102 2.48 4.74 -4.40
C VAL A 102 2.74 3.25 -4.31
N ALA A 103 3.33 2.78 -3.21
CA ALA A 103 3.46 1.35 -2.96
C ALA A 103 3.43 1.03 -1.46
N LEU A 104 2.91 -0.17 -1.16
CA LEU A 104 3.05 -0.84 0.11
C LEU A 104 3.88 -2.10 -0.12
N VAL A 105 4.97 -2.27 0.63
CA VAL A 105 5.85 -3.43 0.48
C VAL A 105 6.25 -3.99 1.85
N PRO A 106 6.43 -5.31 2.00
CA PRO A 106 6.90 -5.89 3.25
C PRO A 106 8.43 -5.87 3.29
N LEU A 107 9.04 -5.34 4.35
CA LEU A 107 10.49 -5.32 4.54
C LEU A 107 10.84 -5.54 6.01
N ASN A 108 11.63 -6.58 6.31
CA ASN A 108 12.07 -6.91 7.68
C ASN A 108 10.91 -6.97 8.69
N ASP A 109 9.84 -7.71 8.36
CA ASP A 109 8.61 -7.84 9.16
C ASP A 109 7.86 -6.54 9.45
N LYS A 110 8.19 -5.46 8.74
CA LYS A 110 7.46 -4.19 8.77
C LYS A 110 6.81 -3.87 7.43
N LEU A 111 5.72 -3.13 7.50
CA LEU A 111 5.03 -2.59 6.33
C LEU A 111 5.70 -1.27 5.93
N CYS A 112 6.27 -1.22 4.73
CA CYS A 112 6.87 -0.02 4.17
C CYS A 112 5.89 0.73 3.28
N ILE A 113 5.78 2.03 3.50
CA ILE A 113 4.98 2.96 2.70
C ILE A 113 5.93 3.80 1.86
N VAL A 114 5.91 3.60 0.55
CA VAL A 114 6.77 4.30 -0.40
C VAL A 114 5.98 5.39 -1.11
N ARG A 115 6.54 6.59 -1.22
CA ARG A 115 5.91 7.77 -1.86
C ARG A 115 6.60 8.17 -3.15
N ASN A 116 5.94 8.97 -3.98
CA ASN A 116 6.54 9.52 -5.22
C ASN A 116 7.82 10.32 -4.97
N SER A 117 7.96 10.95 -3.80
CA SER A 117 9.16 11.66 -3.35
C SER A 117 10.29 10.71 -2.95
N MET A 118 10.12 9.40 -3.15
CA MET A 118 11.03 8.34 -2.73
C MET A 118 11.22 8.25 -1.20
N SER A 119 10.43 9.00 -0.43
CA SER A 119 10.40 8.86 1.02
C SER A 119 9.70 7.57 1.42
N ILE A 120 10.24 6.91 2.45
CA ILE A 120 9.76 5.62 2.95
C ILE A 120 9.42 5.75 4.44
N SER A 121 8.25 5.28 4.83
CA SER A 121 7.89 5.05 6.24
C SER A 121 7.84 3.55 6.52
N MET A 122 8.48 3.08 7.58
CA MET A 122 8.35 1.71 8.10
C MET A 122 7.35 1.68 9.24
N VAL A 123 6.39 0.77 9.15
CA VAL A 123 5.31 0.60 10.12
C VAL A 123 5.36 -0.81 10.71
N ASP A 124 5.51 -0.91 12.03
CA ASP A 124 5.35 -2.16 12.75
C ASP A 124 3.84 -2.44 12.93
N VAL A 125 3.32 -3.42 12.18
CA VAL A 125 1.90 -3.82 12.22
C VAL A 125 1.62 -5.01 13.13
N SER A 126 2.63 -5.50 13.86
CA SER A 126 2.50 -6.68 14.74
C SER A 126 1.61 -6.43 15.96
N ASN A 127 1.51 -5.19 16.43
CA ASN A 127 0.74 -4.84 17.63
C ASN A 127 -0.02 -3.51 17.45
N PRO A 128 -1.34 -3.54 17.19
CA PRO A 128 -2.16 -2.35 16.95
C PRO A 128 -2.40 -1.48 18.19
N ASP A 129 -2.27 -2.04 19.40
CA ASP A 129 -2.54 -1.31 20.64
C ASP A 129 -1.40 -0.36 21.02
N LYS A 130 -0.25 -0.46 20.31
CA LYS A 130 0.85 0.48 20.47
C LYS A 130 0.46 1.83 19.86
N GLN A 131 0.12 2.79 20.71
CA GLN A 131 -0.04 4.17 20.26
C GLN A 131 1.29 4.69 19.70
N VAL A 132 1.24 5.29 18.50
CA VAL A 132 2.45 5.81 17.82
C VAL A 132 3.17 6.88 18.66
N GLU A 133 2.43 7.66 19.46
CA GLU A 133 2.99 8.66 20.38
C GLU A 133 3.81 8.06 21.52
N SER A 134 3.41 6.90 22.05
CA SER A 134 4.13 6.25 23.14
C SER A 134 5.29 5.37 22.65
N ASN A 135 5.34 5.07 21.35
CA ASN A 135 6.42 4.27 20.76
C ASN A 135 6.74 4.70 19.31
N PRO A 136 7.70 5.61 19.10
CA PRO A 136 8.10 6.06 17.76
C PRO A 136 8.70 4.96 16.89
N ARG A 137 9.05 3.77 17.45
CA ARG A 137 9.50 2.61 16.66
C ARG A 137 8.38 1.93 15.86
N VAL A 138 7.12 2.25 16.20
CA VAL A 138 5.93 1.76 15.50
C VAL A 138 5.81 2.38 14.12
N TRP A 139 6.25 3.64 13.96
CA TRP A 139 6.19 4.36 12.71
C TRP A 139 7.43 5.22 12.51
N GLU A 140 8.36 4.73 11.68
CA GLU A 140 9.62 5.41 11.43
C GLU A 140 9.71 5.92 10.00
N ASN A 141 10.03 7.21 9.81
CA ASN A 141 10.36 7.75 8.50
C ASN A 141 11.86 7.57 8.22
N ILE A 142 12.22 6.76 7.22
CA ILE A 142 13.61 6.47 6.87
C ILE A 142 14.26 7.63 6.13
N ALA A 143 13.45 8.46 5.45
CA ALA A 143 13.94 9.59 4.66
C ALA A 143 14.65 10.70 5.47
N SER A 144 14.59 10.66 6.81
CA SER A 144 15.06 11.75 7.68
C SER A 144 16.24 11.41 8.61
N LYS A 145 16.77 10.18 8.66
CA LYS A 145 17.88 9.82 9.55
C LYS A 145 19.26 9.90 8.88
N GLY A 146 20.02 10.95 9.19
CA GLY A 146 21.49 11.01 9.08
C GLY A 146 22.12 10.69 7.70
N HIS A 147 23.21 9.93 7.72
CA HIS A 147 24.10 9.62 6.57
C HIS A 147 23.41 8.85 5.43
N LEU A 148 22.31 8.15 5.71
CA LEU A 148 21.49 7.49 4.69
C LEU A 148 20.74 8.50 3.83
N ARG A 149 20.34 9.65 4.40
CA ARG A 149 19.68 10.72 3.65
C ARG A 149 20.59 11.25 2.55
N SER A 150 21.88 11.46 2.80
CA SER A 150 22.82 11.98 1.78
C SER A 150 23.10 10.93 0.70
N LEU A 151 23.28 9.67 1.08
CA LEU A 151 23.49 8.56 0.13
C LEU A 151 22.29 8.38 -0.79
N PHE A 152 21.07 8.36 -0.23
CA PHE A 152 19.85 8.31 -1.03
C PHE A 152 19.71 9.59 -1.86
N THR A 153 19.87 10.79 -1.29
CA THR A 153 19.75 12.05 -2.05
C THR A 153 20.74 12.09 -3.24
N ASN A 154 21.97 11.62 -3.04
CA ASN A 154 23.00 11.57 -4.09
C ASN A 154 22.69 10.50 -5.15
N LEU A 155 22.34 9.29 -4.75
CA LEU A 155 21.90 8.22 -5.66
C LEU A 155 20.67 8.66 -6.47
N TRP A 156 19.72 9.32 -5.83
CA TRP A 156 18.48 9.81 -6.45
C TRP A 156 18.69 11.01 -7.35
N SER A 157 19.59 11.94 -7.01
CA SER A 157 19.96 13.05 -7.91
C SER A 157 20.60 12.57 -9.22
N ARG A 158 21.22 11.38 -9.20
CA ARG A 158 21.80 10.73 -10.39
C ARG A 158 20.75 10.00 -11.22
N ILE A 159 19.73 9.41 -10.59
CA ILE A 159 18.67 8.66 -11.28
C ILE A 159 17.55 9.58 -11.80
N ALA A 160 17.15 10.59 -11.03
CA ALA A 160 16.00 11.45 -11.35
C ALA A 160 16.30 12.56 -12.37
N GLY A 161 17.57 12.74 -12.76
CA GLY A 161 18.01 13.87 -13.58
C GLY A 161 17.95 15.19 -12.82
N ARG A 162 18.92 16.09 -13.04
CA ARG A 162 19.02 17.39 -12.32
C ARG A 162 17.92 18.41 -12.66
N SER A 163 16.93 18.06 -13.47
CA SER A 163 15.79 18.91 -13.79
C SER A 163 14.60 18.56 -12.90
N GLY A 164 13.93 19.57 -12.33
CA GLY A 164 12.75 19.47 -11.47
C GLY A 164 11.48 18.88 -12.12
N SER A 165 11.62 17.90 -13.01
CA SER A 165 10.55 17.12 -13.61
C SER A 165 9.96 16.14 -12.59
N LYS A 166 8.62 16.09 -12.59
CA LYS A 166 7.72 15.28 -11.76
C LYS A 166 7.99 13.77 -11.91
N SER A 167 9.06 13.28 -11.31
CA SER A 167 9.34 11.85 -11.23
C SER A 167 8.24 11.16 -10.42
N HIS A 168 7.71 10.05 -10.95
CA HIS A 168 6.70 9.24 -10.28
C HIS A 168 7.14 7.78 -10.31
N ILE A 169 6.92 7.08 -9.20
CA ILE A 169 7.23 5.65 -9.13
C ILE A 169 6.10 4.90 -9.82
N ILE A 170 6.45 4.13 -10.85
CA ILE A 170 5.49 3.30 -11.60
C ILE A 170 5.26 1.97 -10.87
N HIS A 171 6.32 1.40 -10.31
CA HIS A 171 6.27 0.11 -9.61
C HIS A 171 7.33 0.03 -8.51
N CYS A 172 7.03 -0.71 -7.45
CA CYS A 172 7.95 -1.00 -6.36
C CYS A 172 7.69 -2.43 -5.88
N GLN A 173 8.75 -3.21 -5.78
CA GLN A 173 8.72 -4.59 -5.29
C GLN A 173 9.91 -4.83 -4.38
N VAL A 174 9.76 -5.80 -3.49
CA VAL A 174 10.87 -6.30 -2.67
C VAL A 174 11.34 -7.59 -3.32
N LEU A 175 12.62 -7.63 -3.69
CA LEU A 175 13.26 -8.82 -4.22
C LEU A 175 13.72 -9.66 -3.03
N GLN A 176 13.24 -10.89 -2.95
CA GLN A 176 13.79 -11.89 -2.03
C GLN A 176 15.13 -12.37 -2.62
N ALA A 177 16.16 -12.38 -1.78
CA ALA A 177 17.48 -12.91 -2.11
C ALA A 177 17.58 -14.38 -1.72
#